data_AF-A0A377XCZ5-F1
#
_entry.id   AF-A0A377XCZ5-F1
#
_cell.length_a   1.000
_cell.length_b   1.000
_cell.length_c   1.000
_cell.angle_alpha   90.00
_cell.angle_beta   90.00
_cell.angle_gamma   90.00
#
_symmetry.space_group_name_H-M   'P 1'
#
loop_
_entity.id
_entity.type
_entity.pdbx_description
1 polymer ?
#
loop_
_entity_poly.entity_id
_entity_poly.type
_entity_poly.pdbx_seq_one_letter_code
_entity_poly.pdbx_strand_id
1 'polypeptide(L)'
;MAKPDWGELQQRFLSDHAATGVSPKDWCKAQGLNYATARRYIKKPSAQTAQKSAQKKVRTAQKEKCAEELVEDDGLTDQQRLFVAEYLKDNNATQAAIRAGYSKKTANEQGARLLAKVSIAQAIAQQQKSIHCAHAWKC
;
A
#
# COMPACT_ATOMS: atom_id res chain seq x y z
N MET A 1 49.74 8.17 -2.43
CA MET A 1 48.60 7.58 -3.16
C MET A 1 47.67 8.70 -3.59
N ALA A 2 47.47 8.87 -4.90
CA ALA A 2 46.63 9.93 -5.44
C ALA A 2 45.19 9.75 -4.95
N LYS A 3 44.61 10.80 -4.36
CA LYS A 3 43.20 10.80 -3.99
C LYS A 3 42.38 10.73 -5.28
N PRO A 4 41.35 9.89 -5.38
CA PRO A 4 40.44 9.95 -6.52
C PRO A 4 39.80 11.35 -6.57
N ASP A 5 39.89 12.01 -7.72
CA ASP A 5 39.30 13.33 -7.95
C ASP A 5 37.76 13.23 -7.94
N TRP A 6 37.18 13.35 -6.75
CA TRP A 6 35.75 13.23 -6.52
C TRP A 6 34.89 14.17 -7.37
N GLY A 7 35.43 15.35 -7.73
CA GLY A 7 34.76 16.31 -8.62
C GLY A 7 34.64 15.79 -10.05
N GLU A 8 35.68 15.12 -10.55
CA GLU A 8 35.67 14.54 -11.90
C GLU A 8 34.74 13.32 -11.96
N LEU A 9 34.72 12.51 -10.91
CA LEU A 9 33.78 11.40 -10.77
C LEU A 9 32.32 11.87 -10.77
N GLN A 10 32.01 13.00 -10.14
CA GLN A 10 30.67 13.56 -10.16
C GLN A 10 30.25 14.00 -11.58
N GLN A 11 31.16 14.64 -12.33
CA GLN A 11 30.88 15.05 -13.71
C GLN A 11 30.66 13.84 -14.62
N ARG A 12 31.51 12.81 -14.53
CA ARG A 12 31.35 11.56 -15.28
C ARG A 12 30.02 10.87 -14.94
N PHE A 13 29.65 10.82 -13.66
CA PHE A 13 28.36 10.28 -13.24
C PHE A 13 27.17 11.04 -13.83
N LEU A 14 27.22 12.37 -13.92
CA LEU A 14 26.14 13.16 -14.52
C LEU A 14 25.98 12.85 -16.02
N SER A 15 27.08 12.72 -16.75
CA SER A 15 27.08 12.34 -18.16
C SER A 15 26.58 10.91 -18.38
N ASP A 16 27.09 9.94 -17.63
CA ASP A 16 26.65 8.53 -17.68
C ASP A 16 25.18 8.39 -17.32
N HIS A 17 24.72 9.05 -16.25
CA HIS A 17 23.33 8.99 -15.81
C HIS A 17 22.38 9.65 -16.82
N ALA A 18 22.81 10.69 -17.53
CA ALA A 18 22.03 11.29 -18.60
C ALA A 18 21.90 10.35 -19.82
N ALA A 19 22.96 9.59 -20.15
CA ALA A 19 22.98 8.71 -21.30
C ALA A 19 22.34 7.32 -21.04
N THR A 20 22.54 6.75 -19.85
CA THR A 20 22.21 5.33 -19.55
C THR A 20 21.21 5.16 -18.41
N GLY A 21 20.92 6.22 -17.64
CA GLY A 21 20.01 6.14 -16.50
C GLY A 21 20.50 5.25 -15.35
N VAL A 22 21.80 4.92 -15.31
CA VAL A 22 22.37 3.99 -14.32
C VAL A 22 22.27 4.49 -12.89
N SER A 23 21.96 3.59 -11.97
CA SER A 23 21.89 3.88 -10.53
C SER A 23 23.27 4.25 -9.96
N PRO A 24 23.36 5.18 -8.98
CA PRO A 24 24.64 5.52 -8.34
C PRO A 24 25.39 4.33 -7.75
N LYS A 25 24.66 3.29 -7.32
CA LYS A 25 25.29 2.06 -6.79
C LYS A 25 25.99 1.28 -7.89
N ASP A 26 25.32 1.08 -9.02
CA ASP A 26 25.86 0.36 -10.17
C ASP A 26 27.01 1.12 -10.84
N TRP A 27 26.90 2.45 -10.93
CA TRP A 27 27.99 3.28 -11.42
C TRP A 27 29.23 3.20 -10.52
N CYS A 28 29.07 3.27 -9.19
CA CYS A 28 30.20 3.08 -8.26
C CYS A 28 30.81 1.68 -8.39
N LYS A 29 29.98 0.65 -8.59
CA LYS A 29 30.44 -0.74 -8.79
C LYS A 29 31.25 -0.88 -10.08
N ALA A 30 30.78 -0.27 -11.17
CA ALA A 30 31.47 -0.28 -12.47
C ALA A 30 32.82 0.48 -12.42
N GLN A 31 32.88 1.55 -11.63
CA GLN A 31 34.12 2.32 -11.41
C GLN A 31 35.07 1.68 -10.38
N GLY A 32 34.73 0.53 -9.79
CA GLY A 32 35.55 -0.13 -8.75
C GLY A 32 35.64 0.66 -7.44
N LEU A 33 34.73 1.61 -7.22
CA LEU A 33 34.73 2.51 -6.07
C LEU A 33 33.80 1.99 -4.96
N ASN A 34 34.21 2.15 -3.71
CA ASN A 34 33.35 1.83 -2.57
C ASN A 34 32.14 2.79 -2.54
N TYR A 35 30.95 2.25 -2.80
CA TYR A 35 29.69 2.99 -2.80
C TYR A 35 29.45 3.79 -1.51
N ALA A 36 29.82 3.24 -0.34
CA ALA A 36 29.57 3.90 0.95
C ALA A 36 30.40 5.19 1.12
N THR A 37 31.58 5.24 0.52
CA THR A 37 32.45 6.43 0.47
C THR A 37 32.01 7.35 -0.66
N ALA A 38 31.78 6.80 -1.85
CA ALA A 38 31.43 7.54 -3.05
C ALA A 38 30.10 8.30 -2.92
N ARG A 39 29.08 7.72 -2.25
CA ARG A 39 27.79 8.39 -2.00
C ARG A 39 27.88 9.68 -1.18
N ARG A 40 28.99 9.91 -0.45
CA ARG A 40 29.18 11.14 0.35
C ARG A 40 29.59 12.32 -0.54
N TYR A 41 30.25 12.04 -1.66
CA TYR A 41 30.82 13.04 -2.57
C TYR A 41 30.05 13.14 -3.88
N ILE A 42 29.49 12.04 -4.40
CA ILE A 42 28.63 12.03 -5.59
C ILE A 42 27.23 12.50 -5.20
N LYS A 43 27.04 13.82 -5.14
CA LYS A 43 25.75 14.45 -4.86
C LYS A 43 24.96 14.56 -6.16
N LYS A 44 23.81 13.87 -6.25
CA LYS A 44 22.83 14.21 -7.29
C LYS A 44 22.41 15.68 -7.06
N PRO A 45 22.49 16.58 -8.07
CA PRO A 45 21.90 17.89 -7.93
C PRO A 45 20.43 17.70 -7.57
N SER A 46 20.01 18.36 -6.50
CA SER A 46 18.69 18.22 -5.91
C SER A 46 17.63 18.89 -6.79
N ALA A 47 17.36 18.32 -7.97
CA ALA A 47 16.10 18.50 -8.66
C ALA A 47 15.05 17.45 -8.23
N GLN A 48 15.39 16.58 -7.26
CA GLN A 48 14.52 15.52 -6.75
C GLN A 48 14.47 15.50 -5.21
N THR A 49 14.06 16.62 -4.60
CA THR A 49 13.51 16.62 -3.23
C THR A 49 11.99 16.70 -3.19
N ALA A 50 11.31 16.68 -4.34
CA ALA A 50 9.85 16.53 -4.40
C ALA A 50 9.36 15.07 -4.45
N GLN A 51 10.24 14.08 -4.64
CA GLN A 51 9.83 12.70 -4.97
C GLN A 51 10.21 11.63 -3.93
N LYS A 52 10.59 12.02 -2.70
CA LYS A 52 10.86 11.08 -1.61
C LYS A 52 9.81 11.07 -0.49
N SER A 53 8.63 11.62 -0.76
CA SER A 53 7.39 11.41 -0.01
C SER A 53 6.39 10.50 -0.75
N ALA A 54 6.69 10.06 -1.99
CA ALA A 54 5.81 9.21 -2.79
C ALA A 54 6.04 7.71 -2.59
N GLN A 55 7.28 7.22 -2.41
CA GLN A 55 7.51 5.77 -2.42
C GLN A 55 7.09 5.02 -1.14
N LYS A 56 6.84 5.72 -0.02
CA LYS A 56 6.18 5.11 1.16
C LYS A 56 4.64 5.11 1.05
N LYS A 57 4.07 5.89 0.11
CA LYS A 57 2.64 5.91 -0.17
C LYS A 57 2.24 4.99 -1.34
N VAL A 58 3.16 4.68 -2.24
CA VAL A 58 2.82 3.95 -3.48
C VAL A 58 2.77 2.42 -3.31
N ARG A 59 3.42 1.80 -2.32
CA ARG A 59 3.20 0.36 -2.03
C ARG A 59 1.94 0.05 -1.21
N THR A 60 1.43 1.01 -0.44
CA THR A 60 0.23 0.80 0.39
C THR A 60 -1.06 1.18 -0.33
N ALA A 61 -0.98 1.98 -1.41
CA ALA A 61 -2.13 2.37 -2.23
C ALA A 61 -2.28 1.57 -3.54
N GLN A 62 -1.29 0.77 -3.96
CA GLN A 62 -1.37 -0.06 -5.17
C GLN A 62 -2.04 -1.42 -4.96
N LYS A 63 -2.66 -1.67 -3.80
CA LYS A 63 -3.65 -2.76 -3.63
C LYS A 63 -5.09 -2.25 -3.75
N GLU A 64 -5.30 -0.93 -3.74
CA GLU A 64 -6.65 -0.33 -3.72
C GLU A 64 -7.05 0.26 -5.07
N LYS A 65 -6.32 -0.03 -6.16
CA LYS A 65 -6.62 0.56 -7.48
C LYS A 65 -6.68 -0.47 -8.62
N CYS A 66 -7.42 -1.53 -8.37
CA CYS A 66 -8.06 -2.36 -9.40
C CYS A 66 -9.34 -2.99 -8.84
N ALA A 67 -10.21 -2.15 -8.29
CA ALA A 67 -11.63 -2.43 -8.08
C ALA A 67 -12.33 -1.07 -7.99
N GLU A 68 -12.32 -0.34 -9.10
CA GLU A 68 -13.28 0.74 -9.30
C GLU A 68 -14.02 0.36 -10.58
N GLU A 69 -15.35 0.36 -10.48
CA GLU A 69 -16.34 -0.01 -11.48
C GLU A 69 -16.70 -1.51 -11.52
N LEU A 70 -17.58 -1.93 -10.59
CA LEU A 70 -18.98 -2.25 -10.94
C LEU A 70 -19.89 -1.85 -9.76
N VAL A 71 -20.78 -0.90 -10.04
CA VAL A 71 -21.76 -0.27 -9.14
C VAL A 71 -22.80 -1.28 -8.67
N GLU A 72 -23.16 -1.33 -7.37
CA GLU A 72 -24.56 -1.44 -6.84
C GLU A 72 -24.64 -0.86 -5.37
N ASP A 73 -25.09 0.39 -5.27
CA ASP A 73 -25.99 1.04 -4.28
C ASP A 73 -26.04 0.64 -2.77
N ASP A 74 -24.93 0.66 -2.01
CA ASP A 74 -25.01 0.68 -0.52
C ASP A 74 -23.96 1.56 0.19
N GLY A 75 -23.15 2.33 -0.56
CA GLY A 75 -22.09 3.16 0.03
C GLY A 75 -20.96 2.38 0.74
N LEU A 76 -20.92 1.05 0.59
CA LEU A 76 -19.89 0.16 1.14
C LEU A 76 -18.87 -0.25 0.08
N THR A 77 -17.59 -0.23 0.46
CA THR A 77 -16.52 -0.74 -0.40
C THR A 77 -16.56 -2.27 -0.48
N ASP A 78 -16.02 -2.87 -1.56
CA ASP A 78 -16.01 -4.34 -1.72
C ASP A 78 -15.40 -5.07 -0.53
N GLN A 79 -14.31 -4.51 0.03
CA GLN A 79 -13.65 -5.07 1.20
C GLN A 79 -14.54 -5.04 2.46
N GLN A 80 -15.39 -4.01 2.59
CA GLN A 80 -16.36 -3.91 3.68
C GLN A 80 -17.55 -4.86 3.47
N ARG A 81 -18.00 -5.04 2.23
CA ARG A 81 -19.05 -6.03 1.89
C ARG A 81 -18.57 -7.45 2.20
N LEU A 82 -17.33 -7.78 1.83
CA LEU A 82 -16.68 -9.05 2.19
C LEU A 82 -16.58 -9.20 3.72
N PHE A 83 -16.21 -8.14 4.43
CA PHE A 83 -16.19 -8.16 5.89
C PHE A 83 -17.57 -8.47 6.48
N VAL A 84 -18.65 -7.83 5.99
CA VAL A 84 -20.02 -8.08 6.45
C VAL A 84 -20.43 -9.53 6.16
N ALA A 85 -20.18 -10.02 4.96
CA ALA A 85 -20.51 -11.38 4.56
C ALA A 85 -19.78 -12.44 5.41
N GLU A 86 -18.49 -12.24 5.70
CA GLU A 86 -17.71 -13.13 6.57
C GLU A 86 -18.13 -13.00 8.04
N TYR A 87 -18.42 -11.79 8.50
CA TYR A 87 -18.87 -11.55 9.88
C TYR A 87 -20.20 -12.24 10.15
N LEU A 88 -21.15 -12.22 9.22
CA LEU A 88 -22.45 -12.88 9.38
C LEU A 88 -22.36 -14.42 9.45
N LYS A 89 -21.27 -15.03 8.98
CA LYS A 89 -21.04 -16.49 9.09
C LYS A 89 -20.62 -16.89 10.49
N ASP A 90 -19.58 -16.24 11.03
CA ASP A 90 -18.90 -16.68 12.25
C ASP A 90 -19.11 -15.74 13.47
N ASN A 91 -19.76 -14.59 13.27
CA ASN A 91 -19.88 -13.48 14.24
C ASN A 91 -18.54 -13.05 14.88
N ASN A 92 -17.43 -13.28 14.17
CA ASN A 92 -16.08 -13.00 14.65
C ASN A 92 -15.43 -11.87 13.82
N ALA A 93 -15.37 -10.67 14.40
CA ALA A 93 -14.86 -9.47 13.73
C ALA A 93 -13.39 -9.61 13.30
N THR A 94 -12.54 -10.19 14.15
CA THR A 94 -11.11 -10.35 13.86
C THR A 94 -10.90 -11.31 12.69
N GLN A 95 -11.59 -12.46 12.70
CA GLN A 95 -11.47 -13.45 11.63
C GLN A 95 -12.10 -12.94 10.32
N ALA A 96 -13.24 -12.26 10.41
CA ALA A 96 -13.87 -11.62 9.25
C ALA A 96 -12.94 -10.58 8.62
N ALA A 97 -12.26 -9.75 9.43
CA ALA A 97 -11.30 -8.78 8.92
C ALA A 97 -10.10 -9.47 8.23
N ILE A 98 -9.58 -10.56 8.79
CA ILE A 98 -8.47 -11.30 8.17
C ILE A 98 -8.88 -11.87 6.81
N ARG A 99 -10.07 -12.48 6.73
CA ARG A 99 -10.59 -13.09 5.49
C ARG A 99 -10.97 -12.05 4.44
N ALA A 100 -11.50 -10.90 4.88
CA ALA A 100 -11.72 -9.73 4.03
C ALA A 100 -10.42 -9.06 3.56
N GLY A 101 -9.24 -9.55 3.97
CA GLY A 101 -7.95 -9.10 3.44
C GLY A 101 -7.30 -7.96 4.22
N TYR A 102 -7.77 -7.64 5.42
CA TYR A 102 -7.08 -6.74 6.35
C TYR A 102 -5.85 -7.40 6.96
N SER A 103 -4.88 -6.59 7.39
CA SER A 103 -3.64 -7.09 7.99
C SER A 103 -3.94 -7.85 9.28
N LYS A 104 -3.44 -9.09 9.38
CA LYS A 104 -3.58 -9.94 10.58
C LYS A 104 -3.10 -9.24 11.85
N LYS A 105 -2.06 -8.42 11.76
CA LYS A 105 -1.49 -7.70 12.90
C LYS A 105 -2.43 -6.65 13.48
N THR A 106 -3.28 -6.06 12.65
CA THR A 106 -4.21 -4.98 13.05
C THR A 106 -5.67 -5.42 12.89
N ALA A 107 -5.94 -6.70 12.60
CA ALA A 107 -7.27 -7.18 12.28
C ALA A 107 -8.26 -7.03 13.45
N ASN A 108 -7.77 -7.15 14.69
CA ASN A 108 -8.58 -6.94 15.88
C ASN A 108 -9.08 -5.49 15.96
N GLU A 109 -8.15 -4.52 15.93
CA GLU A 109 -8.47 -3.09 15.96
C GLU A 109 -9.33 -2.66 14.75
N GLN A 110 -9.00 -3.16 13.56
CA GLN A 110 -9.76 -2.87 12.34
C GLN A 110 -11.17 -3.48 12.40
N GLY A 111 -11.32 -4.71 12.88
CA GLY A 111 -12.61 -5.36 13.04
C GLY A 111 -13.52 -4.58 14.00
N ALA A 112 -13.01 -4.18 15.17
CA ALA A 112 -13.74 -3.34 16.12
C ALA A 112 -14.14 -1.99 15.51
N ARG A 113 -13.22 -1.34 14.79
CA ARG A 113 -13.48 -0.06 14.10
C ARG A 113 -14.52 -0.19 12.99
N LEU A 114 -14.50 -1.29 12.23
CA LEU A 114 -15.47 -1.54 11.16
C LEU A 114 -16.87 -1.74 11.73
N LEU A 115 -17.01 -2.49 12.82
CA LEU A 115 -18.29 -2.64 13.51
C LEU A 115 -18.82 -1.31 14.07
N ALA A 116 -17.95 -0.39 14.47
CA ALA A 116 -18.35 0.94 14.93
C ALA A 116 -18.82 1.88 13.79
N LYS A 117 -18.61 1.54 12.52
CA LYS A 117 -19.10 2.34 11.40
C LYS A 117 -20.58 2.11 11.18
N VAL A 118 -21.35 3.19 11.16
CA VAL A 118 -22.81 3.16 10.99
C VAL A 118 -23.24 2.44 9.72
N SER A 119 -22.59 2.69 8.57
CA SER A 119 -22.91 2.04 7.30
C SER A 119 -22.76 0.51 7.35
N ILE A 120 -21.73 0.01 8.06
CA ILE A 120 -21.49 -1.44 8.21
C ILE A 120 -22.50 -2.04 9.17
N ALA A 121 -22.78 -1.38 10.29
CA ALA A 121 -23.80 -1.82 11.25
C ALA A 121 -25.19 -1.89 10.61
N GLN A 122 -25.55 -0.91 9.77
CA GLN A 122 -26.82 -0.91 9.02
C GLN A 122 -26.88 -2.06 8.02
N ALA A 123 -25.82 -2.32 7.26
CA ALA A 123 -25.78 -3.46 6.33
C ALA A 123 -25.94 -4.81 7.04
N ILE A 124 -25.28 -5.01 8.19
CA ILE A 124 -25.45 -6.20 9.02
C ILE A 124 -26.90 -6.35 9.47
N ALA A 125 -27.50 -5.27 9.99
CA ALA A 125 -28.88 -5.28 10.48
C ALA A 125 -29.88 -5.57 9.35
N GLN A 126 -29.67 -4.99 8.16
CA GLN A 126 -30.51 -5.22 6.98
C GLN A 126 -30.41 -6.67 6.50
N GLN A 127 -29.20 -7.23 6.44
CA GLN A 127 -29.00 -8.62 6.05
C GLN A 127 -29.62 -9.59 7.06
N GLN A 128 -29.45 -9.35 8.36
CA GLN A 128 -30.08 -10.14 9.42
C GLN A 128 -31.61 -10.07 9.36
N LYS A 129 -32.18 -8.87 9.13
CA LYS A 129 -33.62 -8.69 8.94
C LYS A 129 -34.12 -9.45 7.72
N SER A 130 -33.39 -9.41 6.61
CA SER A 130 -33.73 -10.16 5.40
C SER A 130 -33.70 -11.67 5.63
N ILE A 131 -32.65 -12.18 6.29
CA ILE A 131 -32.53 -13.59 6.68
C ILE A 131 -33.71 -14.00 7.56
N HIS A 132 -34.05 -13.18 8.57
CA HIS A 132 -35.14 -13.48 9.48
C HIS A 132 -36.52 -13.41 8.80
N CYS A 133 -36.73 -12.46 7.90
CA CYS A 133 -37.96 -12.33 7.11
C CYS A 133 -38.12 -13.48 6.11
N ALA A 134 -37.03 -13.89 5.45
CA ALA A 134 -37.03 -15.03 4.52
C ALA A 134 -37.30 -16.36 5.23
N HIS A 135 -36.85 -16.51 6.48
CA HIS A 135 -37.18 -17.67 7.30
C HIS A 135 -38.66 -17.65 7.76
N ALA A 136 -39.20 -16.46 8.06
CA ALA A 136 -40.57 -16.28 8.50
C ALA A 136 -41.62 -16.46 7.39
N TRP A 137 -41.27 -16.24 6.12
CA TRP A 137 -42.16 -16.43 4.96
C TRP A 137 -42.16 -17.85 4.38
N LYS A 138 -41.37 -18.76 4.96
CA LYS A 138 -41.25 -20.16 4.53
C LYS A 138 -42.07 -21.14 5.36
N CYS A 139 -42.90 -20.64 6.27
CA CYS A 139 -43.84 -21.40 7.09
C CYS A 139 -45.27 -21.19 6.61
#